data_AF-A0A7C1FJ78-F1
#
_entry.id   AF-A0A7C1FJ78-F1
#
_cell.length_a   1.000
_cell.length_b   1.000
_cell.length_c   1.000
_cell.angle_alpha   90.00
_cell.angle_beta   90.00
_cell.angle_gamma   90.00
#
_symmetry.space_group_name_H-M   'P 1'
#
loop_
_entity.id
_entity.type
_entity.pdbx_description
1 polymer ?
#
loop_
_entity_poly.entity_id
_entity_poly.type
_entity_poly.pdbx_seq_one_letter_code
_entity_poly.pdbx_strand_id
1 'polypeptide(L)'
;MRTRGTDGLMLARNRVLAELERGGPVTSELCELANWIICGDEGLPLEAIFPPEAADKLASHCTLVCHLDPRRAAGRGVAPSA
;
A
#
# COMPACT_ATOMS: atom_id res chain seq x y z
N MET A 1 -15.48 14.28 -17.59
CA MET A 1 -15.48 14.02 -16.14
C MET A 1 -14.03 13.91 -15.69
N ARG A 2 -13.65 14.59 -14.60
CA ARG A 2 -12.26 14.81 -14.17
C ARG A 2 -11.60 13.48 -13.76
N THR A 3 -10.63 12.99 -14.54
CA THR A 3 -9.70 11.88 -14.22
C THR A 3 -8.67 12.23 -13.14
N ARG A 4 -8.86 13.35 -12.41
CA ARG A 4 -7.90 13.88 -11.44
C ARG A 4 -7.56 12.91 -10.30
N GLY A 5 -8.39 11.90 -10.01
CA GLY A 5 -8.09 10.86 -9.03
C GLY A 5 -7.20 9.74 -9.59
N THR A 6 -7.45 9.30 -10.82
CA THR A 6 -6.79 8.13 -11.42
C THR A 6 -5.35 8.42 -11.82
N ASP A 7 -5.09 9.63 -12.35
CA ASP A 7 -3.73 10.03 -12.76
C ASP A 7 -2.79 10.17 -11.55
N GLY A 8 -3.31 10.68 -10.43
CA GLY A 8 -2.54 10.84 -9.20
C GLY A 8 -2.18 9.51 -8.53
N LEU A 9 -3.12 8.57 -8.48
CA LEU A 9 -2.89 7.22 -7.95
C LEU A 9 -1.90 6.44 -8.82
N MET A 10 -2.02 6.55 -10.14
CA MET A 10 -1.08 5.92 -11.07
C MET A 10 0.35 6.47 -10.90
N LEU A 11 0.50 7.79 -10.77
CA LEU A 11 1.80 8.43 -10.51
C LEU A 11 2.39 8.00 -9.16
N ALA A 12 1.58 7.96 -8.11
CA ALA A 12 2.01 7.51 -6.79
C ALA A 12 2.46 6.05 -6.81
N ARG A 13 1.69 5.15 -7.46
CA ARG A 13 2.06 3.74 -7.63
C ARG A 13 3.40 3.60 -8.35
N ASN A 14 3.57 4.32 -9.46
CA ASN A 14 4.82 4.26 -10.23
C ASN A 14 6.01 4.81 -9.43
N ARG A 15 5.82 5.85 -8.60
CA ARG A 15 6.87 6.34 -7.70
C ARG A 15 7.29 5.28 -6.68
N VAL A 16 6.33 4.62 -6.03
CA VAL A 16 6.61 3.54 -5.07
C VAL A 16 7.39 2.41 -5.74
N LEU A 17 6.97 1.99 -6.94
CA LEU A 17 7.67 0.96 -7.71
C LEU A 17 9.10 1.38 -8.06
N ALA A 18 9.29 2.59 -8.58
CA ALA A 18 10.61 3.09 -8.96
C ALA A 18 11.59 3.14 -7.78
N GLU A 19 11.13 3.55 -6.60
CA GLU A 19 11.97 3.58 -5.39
C GLU A 19 12.33 2.17 -4.90
N LEU A 20 11.41 1.21 -5.00
CA LEU A 20 11.67 -0.20 -4.68
C LEU A 20 12.61 -0.88 -5.68
N GLU A 21 12.47 -0.59 -6.98
CA GLU A 21 13.34 -1.08 -8.06
C GLU A 21 14.75 -0.53 -7.95
N ARG A 22 14.91 0.71 -7.47
CA ARG A 22 16.22 1.30 -7.16
C ARG A 22 16.95 0.61 -6.00
N GLY A 23 16.29 -0.30 -5.29
CA GLY A 23 16.86 -0.99 -4.13
C GLY A 23 17.05 -0.07 -2.91
N GLY A 24 16.34 1.06 -2.88
CA GLY A 24 16.38 1.98 -1.75
C GLY A 24 15.71 1.39 -0.50
N PRO A 25 16.01 1.91 0.69
CA PRO A 25 15.31 1.53 1.90
C PRO A 25 13.84 1.94 1.82
N VAL A 26 12.94 1.11 2.35
CA VAL A 26 11.52 1.49 2.50
C VAL A 26 11.42 2.55 3.58
N THR A 27 11.10 3.78 3.20
CA THR A 27 10.98 4.92 4.11
C THR A 27 9.54 5.10 4.59
N SER A 28 9.36 5.86 5.67
CA SER A 28 8.02 6.24 6.17
C SER A 28 7.20 6.97 5.11
N GLU A 29 7.82 7.84 4.29
CA GLU A 29 7.15 8.50 3.16
C GLU A 29 6.61 7.48 2.14
N LEU A 30 7.40 6.44 1.84
CA LEU A 30 6.98 5.37 0.93
C LEU A 30 5.76 4.61 1.49
N CYS A 31 5.78 4.33 2.80
CA CYS A 31 4.68 3.68 3.49
C CYS A 31 3.40 4.54 3.49
N GLU A 32 3.52 5.85 3.69
CA GLU A 32 2.40 6.79 3.62
C GLU A 32 1.81 6.85 2.22
N LEU A 33 2.67 6.89 1.19
CA LEU A 33 2.23 6.85 -0.20
C LEU A 33 1.49 5.56 -0.53
N ALA A 34 2.02 4.41 -0.11
CA ALA A 34 1.37 3.11 -0.29
C ALA A 34 0.01 3.05 0.42
N ASN A 35 -0.10 3.59 1.64
CA ASN A 35 -1.37 3.69 2.36
C ASN A 35 -2.39 4.56 1.62
N TRP A 36 -1.94 5.70 1.11
CA TRP A 36 -2.79 6.59 0.33
C TRP A 36 -3.31 5.92 -0.95
N ILE A 37 -2.47 5.13 -1.63
CA ILE A 37 -2.86 4.38 -2.82
C ILE A 37 -3.93 3.34 -2.47
N ILE A 38 -3.70 2.52 -1.45
CA ILE A 38 -4.66 1.48 -1.01
C ILE A 38 -6.01 2.10 -0.65
N CYS A 39 -6.01 3.22 0.05
CA CYS A 39 -7.26 3.91 0.40
C CYS A 39 -7.91 4.69 -0.75
N GLY A 40 -7.13 5.14 -1.73
CA GLY A 40 -7.63 5.81 -2.92
C GLY A 40 -8.24 4.84 -3.93
N ASP A 41 -7.75 3.59 -3.97
CA ASP A 41 -8.18 2.53 -4.89
C ASP A 41 -9.26 1.64 -4.26
N GLU A 42 -10.28 2.26 -3.65
CA GLU A 42 -11.43 1.58 -3.03
C GLU A 42 -11.11 0.54 -1.95
N GLY A 43 -9.90 0.54 -1.38
CA GLY A 43 -9.48 -0.43 -0.38
C GLY A 43 -9.02 -1.77 -0.96
N LEU A 44 -8.58 -1.81 -2.23
CA LEU A 44 -7.98 -3.03 -2.79
C LEU A 44 -6.73 -3.47 -2.02
N PRO A 45 -6.51 -4.79 -1.86
CA PRO A 45 -5.34 -5.30 -1.15
C PRO A 45 -4.05 -5.00 -1.92
N LEU A 46 -2.91 -4.90 -1.23
CA LEU A 46 -1.60 -4.64 -1.85
C LEU A 46 -1.28 -5.53 -3.05
N GLU A 47 -1.60 -6.81 -2.95
CA GLU A 47 -1.32 -7.82 -3.98
C GLU A 47 -2.10 -7.57 -5.28
N ALA A 48 -3.21 -6.83 -5.21
CA ALA A 48 -3.97 -6.43 -6.39
C ALA A 48 -3.41 -5.15 -7.04
N ILE A 49 -2.69 -4.33 -6.27
CA ILE A 49 -2.18 -3.02 -6.69
C ILE A 49 -0.71 -3.10 -7.12
N PHE A 50 0.09 -3.90 -6.43
CA PHE A 50 1.54 -4.03 -6.58
C PHE A 50 1.92 -5.46 -7.01
N PRO A 51 2.98 -5.63 -7.80
CA PRO A 51 3.55 -6.94 -8.07
C PRO A 51 4.02 -7.59 -6.76
N PRO A 52 4.05 -8.94 -6.70
CA PRO A 52 4.23 -9.68 -5.45
C PRO A 52 5.51 -9.32 -4.69
N GLU A 53 6.63 -9.11 -5.38
CA GLU A 53 7.89 -8.73 -4.73
C GLU A 53 7.83 -7.33 -4.07
N ALA A 54 7.11 -6.39 -4.68
CA ALA A 54 6.92 -5.06 -4.13
C ALA A 54 5.91 -5.09 -2.97
N ALA A 55 4.83 -5.86 -3.12
CA ALA A 55 3.83 -6.06 -2.08
C ALA A 55 4.45 -6.67 -0.81
N ASP A 56 5.31 -7.68 -0.96
CA ASP A 56 5.99 -8.34 0.17
C ASP A 56 6.97 -7.40 0.88
N LYS A 57 7.78 -6.65 0.13
CA LYS A 57 8.67 -5.63 0.70
C LYS A 57 7.89 -4.57 1.48
N LEU A 58 6.80 -4.06 0.92
CA LEU A 58 5.96 -3.06 1.57
C LEU A 58 5.25 -3.65 2.79
N ALA A 59 4.72 -4.86 2.72
CA ALA A 59 4.06 -5.52 3.86
C ALA A 59 5.04 -5.79 5.01
N SER A 60 6.29 -6.11 4.70
CA SER A 60 7.34 -6.37 5.69
C SER A 60 7.85 -5.11 6.41
N HIS A 61 7.77 -3.94 5.75
CA HIS A 61 8.32 -2.68 6.28
C HIS A 61 7.25 -1.67 6.74
N CYS A 62 6.02 -1.77 6.21
CA CYS A 62 4.97 -0.78 6.41
C CYS A 62 3.75 -1.38 7.10
N THR A 63 3.23 -0.68 8.11
CA THR A 63 1.90 -0.97 8.67
C THR A 63 0.84 -0.29 7.82
N LEU A 64 0.42 -0.96 6.74
CA LEU A 64 -0.47 -0.36 5.73
C LEU A 64 -1.94 -0.57 6.09
N VAL A 65 -2.55 0.37 6.81
CA VAL A 65 -3.95 0.24 7.25
C VAL A 65 -4.82 1.14 6.40
N CYS A 66 -5.70 0.54 5.59
CA CYS A 66 -6.86 1.25 5.11
C CYS A 66 -8.10 0.89 5.94
N HIS A 67 -8.79 1.89 6.44
CA HIS A 67 -10.06 1.72 7.16
C HIS A 67 -11.19 1.24 6.24
N LEU A 68 -10.99 1.29 4.92
CA LEU A 68 -11.88 0.76 3.89
C LEU A 68 -11.52 -0.65 3.44
N ASP A 69 -10.37 -1.21 3.84
CA ASP A 69 -10.03 -2.61 3.58
C ASP A 69 -10.63 -3.48 4.71
N PRO A 70 -11.75 -4.19 4.46
CA PRO A 70 -12.42 -4.98 5.49
C PRO A 70 -11.56 -6.13 6.02
N ARG A 71 -10.57 -6.62 5.24
CA ARG A 71 -9.68 -7.72 5.65
C ARG A 71 -8.67 -7.28 6.70
N ARG A 72 -8.22 -6.02 6.64
CA ARG A 72 -7.27 -5.47 7.61
C ARG A 72 -7.93 -4.72 8.76
N ALA A 73 -9.12 -4.15 8.56
CA ALA A 73 -9.97 -3.64 9.65
C ALA A 73 -10.37 -4.75 10.64
N ALA A 74 -10.55 -5.98 10.14
CA ALA A 74 -10.76 -7.17 10.97
C ALA A 74 -9.48 -7.70 11.65
N GLY A 75 -8.30 -7.17 11.31
CA GLY A 75 -6.99 -7.63 11.79
C GLY A 75 -6.59 -7.14 13.19
N ARG A 76 -7.41 -6.32 13.85
CA ARG A 76 -7.21 -5.93 15.25
C ARG A 76 -8.00 -6.88 16.16
N GLY A 77 -7.66 -8.17 16.13
CA GLY A 77 -8.48 -9.17 16.81
C GLY A 77 -7.87 -10.53 17.12
N VAL A 78 -6.58 -10.79 16.84
CA VAL A 78 -5.94 -12.02 17.35
C VAL A 78 -4.51 -11.73 17.79
N ALA A 79 -4.32 -11.60 19.10
CA ALA A 79 -3.01 -11.74 19.72
C ALA A 79 -2.54 -13.19 19.55
N PRO A 80 -1.27 -13.46 19.15
CA PRO A 80 -0.68 -14.77 19.35
C PRO A 80 -0.16 -14.79 20.79
N SER A 81 -0.85 -15.44 21.73
CA SER A 81 -0.28 -15.72 23.05
C SER A 81 -0.96 -16.91 23.72
N ALA A 82 -0.14 -17.95 23.90
CA ALA A 82 -0.21 -19.06 24.86
C ALA A 82 -1.27 -20.16 24.62
#